data_AF-A0AAI8MCG1-F1
#
_entry.id   AF-A0AAI8MCG1-F1
#
_cell.length_a   1.000
_cell.length_b   1.000
_cell.length_c   1.000
_cell.angle_alpha   90.00
_cell.angle_beta   90.00
_cell.angle_gamma   90.00
#
_symmetry.space_group_name_H-M   'P 1'
#
loop_
_entity.id
_entity.type
_entity.pdbx_description
1 polymer ?
#
loop_
_entity_poly.entity_id
_entity_poly.type
_entity_poly.pdbx_seq_one_letter_code
_entity_poly.pdbx_strand_id
1 'polypeptide(L)'
;MAVLNGYLALGNMDAAGVVFTELGASAGGYARQPIALTPVGGGAVRNSAAIQFPAAVLYTWPSFRAYAVFDALTSGIQLMAWDIRTLHSIRASRRHSVGAGAIELKFPRVESNHGTEVVMAGPYAAGPDRIFASLATATMTQAAYDALVTKDPNTLYVIVG
;
A
#
# COMPACT_ATOMS: atom_id res chain seq x y z
N MET A 1 8.71 -10.51 -13.52
CA MET A 1 8.01 -10.01 -12.31
C MET A 1 6.72 -9.33 -12.73
N ALA A 2 5.61 -9.64 -12.08
CA ALA A 2 4.30 -9.10 -12.45
C ALA A 2 4.18 -7.61 -12.05
N VAL A 3 3.58 -6.81 -12.92
CA VAL A 3 3.21 -5.41 -12.62
C VAL A 3 1.88 -5.43 -11.91
N LEU A 4 1.77 -4.74 -10.77
CA LEU A 4 0.49 -4.53 -10.11
C LEU A 4 -0.19 -3.32 -10.75
N ASN A 5 -1.29 -3.58 -11.47
CA ASN A 5 -2.11 -2.55 -12.07
C ASN A 5 -3.31 -2.24 -11.17
N GLY A 6 -3.63 -0.96 -11.02
CA GLY A 6 -4.73 -0.51 -10.18
C GLY A 6 -5.16 0.91 -10.54
N TYR A 7 -5.94 1.49 -9.64
CA TYR A 7 -6.32 2.89 -9.68
C TYR A 7 -5.86 3.59 -8.41
N LEU A 8 -5.14 4.70 -8.56
CA LEU A 8 -4.79 5.60 -7.48
C LEU A 8 -5.94 6.59 -7.23
N ALA A 9 -6.34 6.74 -5.98
CA ALA A 9 -7.34 7.70 -5.53
C ALA A 9 -6.75 8.68 -4.50
N LEU A 10 -7.35 9.86 -4.42
CA LEU A 10 -7.07 10.86 -3.39
C LEU A 10 -8.12 10.75 -2.30
N GLY A 11 -7.70 10.88 -1.05
CA GLY A 11 -8.60 10.71 0.09
C GLY A 11 -8.17 11.42 1.36
N ASN A 12 -8.95 11.17 2.40
CA ASN A 12 -8.55 11.41 3.79
C ASN A 12 -8.68 10.10 4.57
N MET A 13 -7.77 9.87 5.50
CA MET A 13 -7.95 8.84 6.52
C MET A 13 -8.73 9.44 7.71
N ASP A 14 -9.48 8.62 8.43
CA ASP A 14 -10.00 8.99 9.75
C ASP A 14 -8.86 9.21 10.76
N ALA A 15 -9.21 9.75 11.94
CA ALA A 15 -8.22 10.06 12.97
C ALA A 15 -7.45 8.81 13.46
N ALA A 16 -8.02 7.62 13.31
CA ALA A 16 -7.40 6.36 13.66
C ALA A 16 -6.46 5.82 12.55
N GLY A 17 -6.51 6.38 11.33
CA GLY A 17 -5.73 5.88 10.21
C GLY A 17 -6.24 4.55 9.66
N VAL A 18 -7.50 4.22 9.89
CA VAL A 18 -8.12 2.92 9.53
C VAL A 18 -9.06 3.06 8.35
N VAL A 19 -9.89 4.11 8.34
CA VAL A 19 -10.94 4.29 7.34
C VAL A 19 -10.49 5.33 6.31
N PHE A 20 -10.44 4.92 5.05
CA PHE A 20 -10.21 5.83 3.93
C PHE A 20 -11.54 6.36 3.39
N THR A 21 -11.63 7.68 3.25
CA THR A 21 -12.73 8.36 2.55
C THR A 21 -12.20 8.93 1.24
N GLU A 22 -12.68 8.40 0.12
CA GLU A 22 -12.31 8.87 -1.21
C GLU A 22 -12.90 10.25 -1.51
N LEU A 23 -12.08 11.13 -2.11
CA LEU A 23 -12.56 12.33 -2.78
C LEU A 23 -13.16 11.98 -4.15
N GLY A 24 -14.28 11.25 -4.14
CA GLY A 24 -14.86 10.65 -5.33
C GLY A 24 -15.36 11.65 -6.38
N ALA A 25 -15.40 11.21 -7.63
CA ALA A 25 -15.90 11.98 -8.78
C ALA A 25 -17.39 12.37 -8.64
N SER A 26 -18.20 11.57 -7.93
CA SER A 26 -19.62 11.84 -7.70
C SER A 26 -19.90 13.10 -6.88
N ALA A 27 -18.92 13.55 -6.09
CA ALA A 27 -18.97 14.81 -5.34
C ALA A 27 -18.23 15.96 -6.04
N GLY A 28 -17.85 15.79 -7.31
CA GLY A 28 -17.02 16.74 -8.07
C GLY A 28 -15.55 16.76 -7.64
N GLY A 29 -15.09 15.70 -6.96
CA GLY A 29 -13.70 15.50 -6.55
C GLY A 29 -12.79 15.03 -7.69
N TYR A 30 -11.64 14.47 -7.32
CA TYR A 30 -10.67 13.93 -8.27
C TYR A 30 -11.07 12.52 -8.70
N ALA A 31 -11.22 12.28 -10.01
CA ALA A 31 -11.43 10.93 -10.49
C ALA A 31 -10.16 10.09 -10.32
N ARG A 32 -10.33 8.82 -9.93
CA ARG A 32 -9.23 7.86 -9.81
C ARG A 32 -8.43 7.78 -11.11
N GLN A 33 -7.12 7.60 -10.99
CA GLN A 33 -6.22 7.52 -12.14
C GLN A 33 -5.53 6.16 -12.21
N PRO A 34 -5.30 5.60 -13.40
CA PRO A 34 -4.58 4.35 -13.53
C PRO A 34 -3.17 4.48 -12.94
N ILE A 35 -2.74 3.43 -12.22
CA ILE A 35 -1.39 3.31 -11.68
C ILE A 35 -0.84 1.93 -12.01
N ALA A 36 0.43 1.91 -12.42
CA ALA A 36 1.21 0.70 -12.62
C ALA A 36 2.38 0.69 -11.64
N LEU A 37 2.36 -0.24 -10.71
CA LEU A 37 3.39 -0.46 -9.70
C LEU A 37 4.33 -1.57 -10.16
N THR A 38 5.58 -1.18 -10.43
CA THR A 38 6.65 -2.07 -10.88
C THR A 38 7.54 -2.44 -9.71
N PRO A 39 7.89 -3.73 -9.53
CA PRO A 39 8.86 -4.15 -8.52
C PRO A 39 10.23 -3.49 -8.72
N VAL A 40 10.85 -3.05 -7.62
CA VAL A 40 12.20 -2.45 -7.61
C VAL A 40 13.21 -3.28 -6.81
N GLY A 41 12.80 -4.45 -6.31
CA GLY A 41 13.61 -5.33 -5.45
C GLY A 41 13.34 -5.12 -3.97
N GLY A 42 13.84 -6.03 -3.12
CA GLY A 42 13.74 -5.91 -1.66
C GLY A 42 12.32 -5.84 -1.08
N GLY A 43 11.32 -6.43 -1.77
CA GLY A 43 9.91 -6.34 -1.36
C GLY A 43 9.24 -4.98 -1.66
N ALA A 44 9.90 -4.10 -2.41
CA ALA A 44 9.36 -2.80 -2.76
C ALA A 44 8.79 -2.76 -4.18
N VAL A 45 7.71 -1.98 -4.35
CA VAL A 45 7.14 -1.61 -5.65
C VAL A 45 7.07 -0.10 -5.76
N ARG A 46 7.15 0.41 -7.00
CA ARG A 46 7.19 1.84 -7.28
C ARG A 46 6.33 2.19 -8.49
N ASN A 47 5.71 3.37 -8.50
CA ASN A 47 4.97 3.81 -9.68
C ASN A 47 5.92 4.11 -10.85
N SER A 48 5.63 3.51 -12.00
CA SER A 48 6.51 3.57 -13.18
C SER A 48 6.34 4.83 -14.04
N ALA A 49 5.22 5.53 -13.91
CA ALA A 49 4.89 6.72 -14.68
C ALA A 49 4.33 7.83 -13.79
N ALA A 50 4.39 9.06 -14.28
CA ALA A 50 3.70 10.18 -13.66
C ALA A 50 2.17 9.97 -13.75
N ILE A 51 1.47 10.32 -12.68
CA ILE A 51 0.01 10.18 -12.56
C ILE A 51 -0.57 11.58 -12.48
N GLN A 52 -1.50 11.90 -13.37
CA GLN A 52 -2.12 13.22 -13.42
C GLN A 52 -3.62 13.09 -13.18
N PHE A 53 -4.07 13.63 -12.05
CA PHE A 53 -5.48 13.67 -11.75
C PHE A 53 -6.17 14.77 -12.56
N PRO A 54 -7.42 14.55 -13.03
CA PRO A 54 -8.22 15.58 -13.67
C PRO A 54 -8.44 16.74 -12.69
N ALA A 55 -8.80 17.92 -13.18
CA ALA A 55 -9.09 19.01 -12.25
C ALA A 55 -10.35 18.69 -11.42
N ALA A 56 -10.33 19.05 -10.13
CA ALA A 56 -11.54 18.99 -9.32
C ALA A 56 -12.59 19.97 -9.88
N VAL A 57 -13.82 19.49 -10.07
CA VAL A 57 -14.93 20.25 -10.65
C VAL A 57 -15.62 21.10 -9.58
N LEU A 58 -15.72 20.59 -8.36
CA LEU A 58 -16.32 21.27 -7.21
C LEU A 58 -15.33 21.34 -6.05
N TYR A 59 -15.42 22.44 -5.28
CA TYR A 59 -14.63 22.67 -4.08
C TYR A 59 -15.35 22.21 -2.81
N THR A 60 -15.85 20.99 -2.83
CA THR A 60 -16.47 20.35 -1.65
C THR A 60 -15.43 19.79 -0.68
N TRP A 61 -14.19 19.61 -1.14
CA TRP A 61 -13.08 19.07 -0.37
C TRP A 61 -11.96 20.10 -0.23
N PRO A 62 -11.69 20.64 0.97
CA PRO A 62 -10.68 21.68 1.13
C PRO A 62 -9.25 21.15 0.94
N SER A 63 -9.04 19.87 1.23
CA SER A 63 -7.73 19.22 1.18
C SER A 63 -7.83 17.69 1.09
N PHE A 64 -6.72 17.06 0.74
CA PHE A 64 -6.51 15.62 0.89
C PHE A 64 -5.20 15.37 1.66
N ARG A 65 -5.14 14.23 2.34
CA ARG A 65 -3.95 13.78 3.09
C ARG A 65 -3.67 12.28 2.94
N ALA A 66 -4.37 11.60 2.06
CA ALA A 66 -4.18 10.17 1.86
C ALA A 66 -4.22 9.79 0.38
N TYR A 67 -3.52 8.70 0.08
CA TYR A 67 -3.67 7.96 -1.16
C TYR A 67 -4.30 6.60 -0.87
N ALA A 68 -4.99 6.05 -1.86
CA ALA A 68 -5.43 4.66 -1.86
C ALA A 68 -5.24 4.02 -3.23
N VAL A 69 -4.94 2.72 -3.24
CA VAL A 69 -4.91 1.91 -4.45
C VAL A 69 -6.12 1.01 -4.47
N PHE A 70 -6.85 1.03 -5.59
CA PHE A 70 -7.99 0.18 -5.88
C PHE A 70 -7.62 -0.83 -6.95
N ASP A 71 -8.22 -2.02 -6.85
CA ASP A 71 -8.09 -3.04 -7.87
C ASP A 71 -8.65 -2.56 -9.22
N ALA A 72 -7.90 -2.80 -10.29
CA ALA A 72 -8.28 -2.46 -11.66
C ALA A 72 -9.41 -3.35 -12.19
N LEU A 73 -9.49 -4.62 -11.76
CA LEU A 73 -10.45 -5.59 -12.30
C LEU A 73 -11.87 -5.31 -11.78
N THR A 74 -11.99 -5.05 -10.49
CA THR A 74 -13.29 -4.81 -9.83
C THR A 74 -13.65 -3.33 -9.75
N SER A 75 -12.70 -2.41 -10.00
CA SER A 75 -12.88 -0.96 -9.90
C SER A 75 -13.44 -0.48 -8.55
N GLY A 76 -13.46 -1.32 -7.52
CA GLY A 76 -14.22 -1.06 -6.29
C GLY A 76 -13.55 -1.54 -5.01
N ILE A 77 -12.74 -2.59 -5.08
CA ILE A 77 -12.04 -3.11 -3.90
C ILE A 77 -10.82 -2.24 -3.62
N GLN A 78 -10.82 -1.56 -2.48
CA GLN A 78 -9.63 -0.90 -1.96
C GLN A 78 -8.62 -1.95 -1.52
N LEU A 79 -7.42 -1.92 -2.11
CA LEU A 79 -6.32 -2.81 -1.77
C LEU A 79 -5.50 -2.27 -0.60
N MET A 80 -5.27 -0.96 -0.57
CA MET A 80 -4.53 -0.29 0.49
C MET A 80 -4.82 1.21 0.51
N ALA A 81 -4.61 1.84 1.67
CA ALA A 81 -4.61 3.29 1.81
C ALA A 81 -3.53 3.72 2.82
N TRP A 82 -2.97 4.90 2.64
CA TRP A 82 -1.98 5.47 3.55
C TRP A 82 -2.02 6.99 3.59
N ASP A 83 -1.65 7.55 4.75
CA ASP A 83 -1.52 8.99 4.97
C ASP A 83 -0.16 9.49 4.44
N ILE A 84 -0.15 10.61 3.72
CA ILE A 84 1.06 11.21 3.13
C ILE A 84 1.71 12.30 4.00
N ARG A 85 1.25 12.45 5.25
CA ARG A 85 1.64 13.39 6.31
C ARG A 85 1.44 14.86 5.96
N THR A 86 1.74 15.26 4.74
CA THR A 86 1.55 16.60 4.19
C THR A 86 0.10 16.79 3.77
N LEU A 87 -0.51 17.87 4.27
CA LEU A 87 -1.85 18.28 3.85
C LEU A 87 -1.75 19.00 2.51
N HIS A 88 -2.46 18.51 1.50
CA HIS A 88 -2.50 19.13 0.19
C HIS A 88 -3.80 19.90 0.02
N SER A 89 -3.70 21.22 -0.14
CA SER A 89 -4.87 22.03 -0.47
C SER A 89 -5.37 21.71 -1.88
N ILE A 90 -6.68 21.54 -1.99
CA ILE A 90 -7.37 21.41 -3.27
C ILE A 90 -7.81 22.80 -3.69
N ARG A 91 -7.94 23.00 -5.00
CA ARG A 91 -8.61 24.18 -5.57
C ARG A 91 -9.36 23.69 -6.80
N ALA A 92 -10.58 24.21 -6.99
CA ALA A 92 -11.31 23.96 -8.24
C ALA A 92 -10.43 24.37 -9.44
N SER A 93 -10.57 23.63 -10.55
CA SER A 93 -9.79 23.84 -11.78
C SER A 93 -8.28 23.57 -11.68
N ARG A 94 -7.74 23.24 -10.50
CA ARG A 94 -6.35 22.82 -10.34
C ARG A 94 -6.24 21.30 -10.48
N ARG A 95 -5.17 20.86 -11.14
CA ARG A 95 -4.78 19.45 -11.22
C ARG A 95 -3.79 19.12 -10.12
N HIS A 96 -3.86 17.87 -9.64
CA HIS A 96 -2.83 17.26 -8.81
C HIS A 96 -2.03 16.28 -9.65
N SER A 97 -0.72 16.20 -9.40
CA SER A 97 0.18 15.31 -10.12
C SER A 97 1.13 14.61 -9.16
N VAL A 98 1.37 13.33 -9.41
CA VAL A 98 2.36 12.51 -8.73
C VAL A 98 3.43 12.16 -9.75
N GLY A 99 4.70 12.49 -9.46
CA GLY A 99 5.81 12.18 -10.35
C GLY A 99 6.06 10.68 -10.48
N ALA A 100 6.72 10.27 -11.57
CA ALA A 100 7.23 8.90 -11.67
C ALA A 100 8.18 8.62 -10.51
N GLY A 101 8.01 7.47 -9.86
CA GLY A 101 8.81 7.07 -8.71
C GLY A 101 8.53 7.77 -7.38
N ALA A 102 7.55 8.67 -7.32
CA ALA A 102 7.20 9.37 -6.08
C ALA A 102 6.43 8.50 -5.08
N ILE A 103 5.83 7.38 -5.52
CA ILE A 103 5.19 6.39 -4.68
C ILE A 103 6.09 5.15 -4.63
N GLU A 104 6.58 4.84 -3.45
CA GLU A 104 7.25 3.57 -3.14
C GLU A 104 6.50 2.90 -2.00
N LEU A 105 6.07 1.67 -2.23
CA LEU A 105 5.41 0.85 -1.23
C LEU A 105 6.37 -0.29 -0.89
N LYS A 106 6.76 -0.35 0.37
CA LYS A 106 7.60 -1.41 0.89
C LYS A 106 6.72 -2.43 1.60
N PHE A 107 6.72 -3.64 1.10
CA PHE A 107 6.12 -4.77 1.79
C PHE A 107 7.22 -5.44 2.61
N PRO A 108 7.00 -5.67 3.91
CA PRO A 108 7.94 -6.46 4.68
C PRO A 108 8.13 -7.81 3.99
N ARG A 109 9.39 -8.23 3.87
CA ARG A 109 9.68 -9.59 3.41
C ARG A 109 9.40 -10.52 4.58
N VAL A 110 8.53 -11.49 4.33
CA VAL A 110 8.20 -12.51 5.31
C VAL A 110 8.91 -13.77 4.86
N GLU A 111 9.84 -14.25 5.70
CA GLU A 111 10.51 -15.52 5.48
C GLU A 111 9.95 -16.54 6.47
N SER A 112 9.53 -17.70 5.95
CA SER A 112 9.28 -18.88 6.78
C SER A 112 10.58 -19.66 6.95
N ASN A 113 10.81 -20.17 8.16
CA ASN A 113 11.91 -21.09 8.46
C ASN A 113 11.81 -22.41 7.66
N HIS A 114 10.70 -22.68 6.98
CA HIS A 114 10.52 -23.85 6.12
C HIS A 114 10.97 -23.66 4.66
N GLY A 115 11.58 -22.53 4.29
CA GLY A 115 12.07 -22.28 2.93
C GLY A 115 10.96 -22.18 1.87
N THR A 116 9.71 -22.01 2.30
CA THR A 116 8.53 -21.88 1.45
C THR A 116 8.00 -20.45 1.47
N GLU A 117 7.33 -20.04 0.39
CA GLU A 117 6.70 -18.72 0.29
C GLU A 117 5.60 -18.56 1.35
N VAL A 118 5.62 -17.43 2.06
CA VAL A 118 4.59 -17.07 3.03
C VAL A 118 3.69 -16.02 2.40
N VAL A 119 2.40 -16.33 2.29
CA VAL A 119 1.40 -15.37 1.85
C VAL A 119 0.75 -14.77 3.09
N MET A 120 0.88 -13.46 3.27
CA MET A 120 0.12 -12.72 4.29
C MET A 120 -1.19 -12.21 3.71
N ALA A 121 -2.31 -12.57 4.35
CA ALA A 121 -3.64 -12.07 4.04
C ALA A 121 -4.30 -11.56 5.33
N GLY A 122 -4.20 -10.24 5.56
CA GLY A 122 -4.69 -9.63 6.80
C GLY A 122 -3.87 -10.07 8.02
N PRO A 123 -4.50 -10.42 9.17
CA PRO A 123 -3.76 -10.89 10.35
C PRO A 123 -3.24 -12.33 10.21
N TYR A 124 -3.47 -12.99 9.07
CA TYR A 124 -3.12 -14.38 8.85
C TYR A 124 -1.91 -14.49 7.92
N ALA A 125 -0.93 -15.31 8.32
CA ALA A 125 0.12 -15.80 7.45
C ALA A 125 -0.22 -17.25 7.06
N ALA A 126 -0.14 -17.57 5.77
CA ALA A 126 -0.33 -18.93 5.27
C ALA A 126 0.93 -19.37 4.52
N GLY A 127 1.41 -20.57 4.85
CA GLY A 127 2.30 -21.32 3.96
C GLY A 127 1.47 -22.10 2.94
N PRO A 128 2.11 -22.74 1.94
CA PRO A 128 1.41 -23.51 0.90
C PRO A 128 0.52 -24.64 1.45
N ASP A 129 0.81 -25.15 2.66
CA ASP A 129 0.09 -26.27 3.28
C ASP A 129 -0.62 -25.94 4.61
N ARG A 130 -0.46 -24.73 5.19
CA ARG A 130 -1.02 -24.41 6.52
C ARG A 130 -1.38 -22.93 6.69
N ILE A 131 -2.55 -22.69 7.29
CA ILE A 131 -2.96 -21.39 7.84
C ILE A 131 -2.39 -21.29 9.25
N PHE A 132 -1.52 -20.31 9.51
CA PHE A 132 -1.00 -20.05 10.84
C PHE A 132 -1.93 -19.06 11.54
N ALA A 133 -2.87 -19.59 12.33
CA ALA A 133 -3.89 -18.80 13.03
C ALA A 133 -3.35 -18.06 14.28
N SER A 134 -2.12 -18.36 14.72
CA SER A 134 -1.46 -17.72 15.86
C SER A 134 0.01 -18.14 15.89
N LEU A 135 0.91 -17.29 15.39
CA LEU A 135 2.36 -17.41 15.60
C LEU A 135 2.79 -16.17 16.37
N ALA A 136 3.65 -16.35 17.37
CA ALA A 136 4.35 -15.22 17.97
C ALA A 136 5.07 -14.48 16.82
N THR A 137 4.83 -13.17 16.69
CA THR A 137 5.43 -12.37 15.63
C THR A 137 6.60 -11.58 16.21
N ALA A 138 7.79 -11.74 15.64
CA ALA A 138 8.99 -11.03 16.02
C ALA A 138 9.47 -10.13 14.89
N THR A 139 9.50 -8.82 15.15
CA THR A 139 9.95 -7.82 14.18
C THR A 139 11.43 -7.50 14.39
N MET A 140 12.28 -7.63 13.37
CA MET A 140 13.74 -7.42 13.50
C MET A 140 14.42 -7.02 12.19
N THR A 141 15.69 -6.61 12.26
CA THR A 141 16.51 -6.30 11.06
C THR A 141 17.06 -7.58 10.43
N GLN A 142 17.48 -7.51 9.16
CA GLN A 142 18.09 -8.66 8.47
C GLN A 142 19.32 -9.19 9.22
N ALA A 143 20.21 -8.30 9.67
CA ALA A 143 21.38 -8.69 10.44
C ALA A 143 21.03 -9.38 11.76
N ALA A 144 19.96 -8.96 12.43
CA ALA A 144 19.48 -9.61 13.65
C ALA A 144 18.89 -11.00 13.36
N TYR A 145 18.17 -11.15 12.25
CA TYR A 145 17.63 -12.44 11.81
C TYR A 145 18.74 -13.43 11.43
N ASP A 146 19.76 -12.96 10.71
CA ASP A 146 20.91 -13.78 10.29
C ASP A 146 21.77 -14.21 11.51
N ALA A 147 21.79 -13.40 12.56
CA ALA A 147 22.49 -13.70 13.81
C ALA A 147 21.78 -14.75 14.69
N LEU A 148 20.54 -15.16 14.36
CA LEU A 148 19.84 -16.21 15.11
C LEU A 148 20.50 -17.57 14.87
N VAL A 149 21.13 -18.11 15.93
CA VAL A 149 21.75 -19.44 15.93
C VAL A 149 20.71 -20.53 15.68
N THR A 150 19.55 -20.43 16.33
CA THR A 150 18.41 -21.33 16.15
C THR A 150 17.17 -20.49 15.95
N LYS A 151 16.50 -20.66 14.82
CA LYS A 151 15.26 -19.96 14.50
C LYS A 151 14.09 -20.79 15.03
N ASP A 152 13.20 -20.18 15.81
CA ASP A 152 12.05 -20.89 16.38
C ASP A 152 11.05 -21.23 15.27
N PRO A 153 10.70 -22.52 15.07
CA PRO A 153 9.72 -22.93 14.06
C PRO A 153 8.31 -22.39 14.32
N ASN A 154 8.00 -21.95 15.55
CA ASN A 154 6.70 -21.40 15.94
C ASN A 154 6.68 -19.86 16.01
N THR A 155 7.72 -19.19 15.52
CA THR A 155 7.80 -17.73 15.46
C THR A 155 7.81 -17.26 14.01
N LEU A 156 6.96 -16.28 13.70
CA LEU A 156 6.99 -15.57 12.43
C LEU A 156 7.95 -14.38 12.56
N TYR A 157 9.01 -14.39 11.76
CA TYR A 157 9.99 -13.31 11.74
C TYR A 157 9.62 -12.29 10.65
N VAL A 158 9.30 -11.07 11.06
CA VAL A 158 9.02 -9.95 10.16
C VAL A 158 10.30 -9.14 10.03
N ILE A 159 10.98 -9.28 8.89
CA ILE A 159 12.24 -8.58 8.62
C ILE A 159 11.93 -7.20 8.06
N VAL A 160 12.33 -6.17 8.80
CA VAL A 160 12.17 -4.76 8.41
C VAL A 160 13.53 -4.21 8.01
N GLY A 161 13.60 -3.64 6.82
CA GLY A 161 14.79 -2.99 6.25
C GLY A 161 14.68 -1.48 6.24
#